data_AF-A0A363TDB2-F1
#
_entry.id   AF-A0A363TDB2-F1
#
_cell.length_a   1.000
_cell.length_b   1.000
_cell.length_c   1.000
_cell.angle_alpha   90.00
_cell.angle_beta   90.00
_cell.angle_gamma   90.00
#
_symmetry.space_group_name_H-M   'P 1'
#
loop_
_entity.id
_entity.type
_entity.pdbx_description
1 polymer ?
#
loop_
_entity_poly.entity_id
_entity_poly.type
_entity_poly.pdbx_seq_one_letter_code
_entity_poly.pdbx_strand_id
1 'polypeptide(L)'
;MATPDAEEEKIDLISLLGTTRDTMNKKRRRTNILIIIGVIVAISLYILFSYWHPFWRYQSGYVSAAQFGEDWPFTISEARVICAGPYDMLLQTRAGTFGLTSNAQAIGYQSLEESTIWKYDPNGWQNRVPADKFWLYINTLCK
;
A
#
# COMPACT_ATOMS: atom_id res chain seq x y z
N MET A 1 30.57 74.26 -13.91
CA MET A 1 31.77 73.42 -13.70
C MET A 1 31.40 72.38 -12.66
N ALA A 2 31.10 71.16 -13.09
CA ALA A 2 30.92 70.03 -12.17
C ALA A 2 32.32 69.57 -11.73
N THR A 3 32.50 69.41 -10.43
CA THR A 3 33.77 69.00 -9.81
C THR A 3 34.06 67.53 -10.15
N PRO A 4 35.29 67.18 -10.58
CA PRO A 4 35.65 65.82 -10.99
C PRO A 4 35.41 64.76 -9.90
N ASP A 5 35.43 65.16 -8.62
CA ASP A 5 35.21 64.28 -7.47
C ASP A 5 33.80 63.65 -7.44
N ALA A 6 32.78 64.34 -7.99
CA ALA A 6 31.40 63.82 -8.01
C ALA A 6 31.17 62.76 -9.10
N GLU A 7 32.05 62.71 -10.11
CA GLU A 7 31.96 61.72 -11.19
C GLU A 7 32.64 60.41 -10.79
N GLU A 8 33.74 60.48 -10.03
CA GLU A 8 34.49 59.32 -9.53
C GLU A 8 33.67 58.54 -8.47
N GLU A 9 33.03 59.24 -7.52
CA GLU A 9 32.15 58.63 -6.52
C GLU A 9 30.97 57.87 -7.16
N LYS A 10 30.45 58.39 -8.28
CA LYS A 10 29.34 57.78 -9.00
C LYS A 10 29.75 56.49 -9.72
N ILE A 11 30.96 56.42 -10.25
CA ILE A 11 31.50 55.22 -10.92
C ILE A 11 31.73 54.10 -9.90
N ASP A 12 32.26 54.44 -8.72
CA ASP A 12 32.47 53.48 -7.64
C ASP A 12 31.16 52.92 -7.08
N LEU A 13 30.12 53.76 -6.91
CA LEU A 13 28.80 53.30 -6.49
C LEU A 13 28.15 52.34 -7.51
N ILE A 14 28.29 52.59 -8.80
CA ILE A 14 27.75 51.71 -9.86
C ILE A 14 28.48 50.36 -9.86
N SER A 15 29.79 50.35 -9.65
CA SER A 15 30.60 49.14 -9.53
C SER A 15 30.21 48.30 -8.29
N LEU A 16 30.02 48.94 -7.14
CA LEU A 16 29.55 48.30 -5.90
C LEU A 16 28.12 47.74 -6.02
N LEU A 17 27.22 48.44 -6.71
CA LEU A 17 25.87 47.95 -6.98
C LEU A 17 25.85 46.77 -7.96
N GLY A 18 26.75 46.76 -8.94
CA GLY A 18 26.93 45.63 -9.86
C GLY A 18 27.39 44.36 -9.14
N THR A 19 28.45 44.48 -8.34
CA THR A 19 29.05 43.34 -7.60
C THR A 19 28.12 42.75 -6.54
N THR A 20 27.34 43.57 -5.85
CA THR A 20 26.33 43.13 -4.88
C THR A 20 25.14 42.45 -5.55
N ARG A 21 24.66 42.97 -6.69
CA ARG A 21 23.58 42.32 -7.47
C ARG A 21 24.01 40.95 -8.00
N ASP A 22 25.24 40.81 -8.47
CA ASP A 22 25.76 39.54 -9.00
C ASP A 22 25.97 38.49 -7.93
N THR A 23 26.46 38.88 -6.75
CA THR A 23 26.59 37.97 -5.60
C THR A 23 25.22 37.51 -5.08
N MET A 24 24.23 38.39 -5.01
CA MET A 24 22.85 38.04 -4.65
C MET A 24 22.20 37.09 -5.67
N ASN A 25 22.36 37.35 -6.97
CA ASN A 25 21.82 36.47 -8.03
C ASN A 25 22.48 35.09 -8.02
N LYS A 26 23.80 35.02 -7.80
CA LYS A 26 24.53 33.74 -7.68
C LYS A 26 24.10 32.93 -6.45
N LYS A 27 23.85 33.60 -5.31
CA LYS A 27 23.35 32.96 -4.08
C LYS A 27 21.92 32.44 -4.28
N ARG A 28 21.03 33.25 -4.86
CA ARG A 28 19.64 32.86 -5.17
C ARG A 28 19.56 31.68 -6.15
N ARG A 29 20.42 31.66 -7.17
CA ARG A 29 20.51 30.55 -8.14
C ARG A 29 20.96 29.24 -7.48
N ARG A 30 21.92 29.29 -6.56
CA ARG A 30 22.37 28.12 -5.78
C ARG A 30 21.29 27.59 -4.85
N THR A 31 20.59 28.47 -4.15
CA THR A 31 19.47 28.07 -3.27
C THR A 31 18.34 27.42 -4.06
N ASN A 32 17.97 27.97 -5.23
CA ASN A 32 16.93 27.37 -6.07
C ASN A 32 17.32 25.98 -6.59
N ILE A 33 18.58 25.77 -6.97
CA ILE A 33 19.08 24.45 -7.40
C ILE A 33 18.99 23.43 -6.25
N LEU A 34 19.38 23.81 -5.04
CA LEU A 34 19.30 22.93 -3.87
C LEU A 34 17.85 22.56 -3.52
N ILE A 35 16.91 23.51 -3.64
CA ILE A 35 15.48 23.25 -3.43
C ILE A 35 14.95 22.27 -4.48
N ILE A 36 15.29 22.48 -5.76
CA ILE A 36 14.85 21.59 -6.86
C ILE A 36 15.38 20.17 -6.64
N ILE A 37 16.66 20.01 -6.27
CA ILE A 37 17.23 18.69 -5.96
C ILE A 37 16.50 18.05 -4.78
N GLY A 38 16.23 18.82 -3.71
CA GLY A 38 15.48 18.33 -2.56
C GLY A 38 14.08 17.84 -2.92
N VAL A 39 13.37 18.57 -3.78
CA VAL A 39 12.04 18.18 -4.29
C VAL A 39 12.13 16.91 -5.13
N ILE A 40 13.11 16.79 -6.03
CA ILE A 40 13.30 15.59 -6.85
C ILE A 40 13.60 14.36 -5.98
N VAL A 41 14.46 14.50 -4.97
CA VAL A 41 14.77 13.40 -4.04
C VAL A 41 13.53 13.00 -3.25
N ALA A 42 12.75 13.97 -2.75
CA ALA A 42 11.51 13.68 -2.03
C ALA A 42 10.48 12.96 -2.91
N ILE A 43 10.31 13.37 -4.16
CA ILE A 43 9.41 12.73 -5.13
C ILE A 43 9.90 11.31 -5.45
N SER A 44 11.18 11.12 -5.72
CA SER A 44 11.75 9.79 -6.01
C SER A 44 11.59 8.83 -4.83
N LEU A 45 11.83 9.30 -3.60
CA LEU A 45 11.59 8.51 -2.39
C LEU A 45 10.11 8.18 -2.21
N TYR A 46 9.21 9.13 -2.48
CA TYR A 46 7.77 8.89 -2.41
C TYR A 46 7.30 7.85 -3.45
N ILE A 47 7.82 7.92 -4.68
CA ILE A 47 7.49 6.94 -5.73
C ILE A 47 8.02 5.56 -5.34
N LEU A 48 9.27 5.45 -4.89
CA LEU A 48 9.85 4.18 -4.43
C LEU A 48 9.08 3.59 -3.25
N PHE A 49 8.73 4.41 -2.27
CA PHE A 49 7.95 4.00 -1.10
C PHE A 49 6.53 3.56 -1.49
N SER A 50 5.88 4.29 -2.41
CA SER A 50 4.56 3.93 -2.95
C SER A 50 4.59 2.65 -3.80
N TYR A 51 5.67 2.42 -4.54
CA TYR A 51 5.86 1.22 -5.36
C TYR A 51 6.17 -0.02 -4.50
N TRP A 52 6.73 0.15 -3.30
CA TRP A 52 6.92 -0.91 -2.31
C TRP A 52 5.70 -1.16 -1.42
N HIS A 53 4.79 -0.19 -1.31
CA HIS A 53 3.60 -0.32 -0.46
C HIS A 53 2.48 -1.30 -0.88
N PRO A 54 2.33 -1.78 -2.14
CA PRO A 54 1.32 -2.80 -2.42
C PRO A 54 1.65 -4.15 -1.74
N PHE A 55 2.88 -4.35 -1.27
CA PHE A 55 3.28 -5.55 -0.53
C PHE A 55 2.71 -5.62 0.91
N TRP A 56 2.19 -4.52 1.45
CA TRP A 56 1.70 -4.45 2.85
C TRP A 56 0.18 -4.61 3.00
N ARG A 57 -0.56 -4.91 1.94
CA ARG A 57 -1.99 -5.27 2.06
C ARG A 57 -2.20 -6.74 2.44
N TYR A 58 -1.33 -7.27 3.31
CA TYR A 58 -1.62 -8.50 4.03
C TYR A 58 -2.75 -8.22 5.02
N GLN A 59 -3.99 -8.22 4.53
CA GLN A 59 -5.15 -8.23 5.40
C GLN A 59 -5.38 -9.64 5.91
N SER A 60 -5.65 -9.75 7.20
CA SER A 60 -6.09 -11.00 7.79
C SER A 60 -7.25 -10.74 8.72
N GLY A 61 -8.18 -11.69 8.76
CA GLY A 61 -9.40 -11.57 9.54
C GLY A 61 -9.69 -12.89 10.22
N TYR A 62 -10.00 -12.84 11.52
CA TYR A 62 -10.51 -13.99 12.22
C TYR A 62 -12.00 -14.14 11.91
N VAL A 63 -12.40 -15.38 11.64
CA VAL A 63 -13.79 -15.77 11.37
C VAL A 63 -14.11 -16.98 12.24
N SER A 64 -15.31 -17.02 12.78
CA SER A 64 -15.71 -18.09 13.68
C SER A 64 -17.18 -18.44 13.53
N ALA A 65 -17.53 -19.66 13.92
CA ALA A 65 -18.91 -20.10 14.00
C ALA A 65 -19.75 -19.20 14.93
N ALA A 66 -19.15 -18.59 15.96
CA ALA A 66 -19.85 -17.64 16.83
C ALA A 66 -20.28 -16.36 16.11
N GLN A 67 -19.52 -15.93 15.10
CA GLN A 67 -19.83 -14.74 14.30
C GLN A 67 -20.90 -15.02 13.24
N PHE A 68 -20.87 -16.19 12.61
CA PHE A 68 -21.76 -16.56 11.50
C PHE A 68 -22.97 -17.40 11.92
N GLY A 69 -22.99 -17.95 13.13
CA GLY A 69 -24.09 -18.75 13.64
C GLY A 69 -24.36 -19.98 12.78
N GLU A 70 -25.62 -20.15 12.38
CA GLU A 70 -26.06 -21.27 11.53
C GLU A 70 -25.51 -21.21 10.10
N ASP A 71 -25.17 -20.01 9.62
CA ASP A 71 -24.61 -19.78 8.28
C ASP A 71 -23.12 -20.14 8.18
N TRP A 72 -22.53 -20.65 9.26
CA TRP A 72 -21.14 -21.09 9.26
C TRP A 72 -20.98 -22.39 8.45
N PRO A 73 -20.20 -22.38 7.35
CA PRO A 73 -20.21 -23.49 6.40
C PRO A 73 -19.21 -24.61 6.74
N PHE A 74 -18.46 -24.49 7.83
CA PHE A 74 -17.40 -25.44 8.18
C PHE A 74 -17.69 -26.20 9.48
N THR A 75 -17.06 -27.36 9.63
CA THR A 75 -17.12 -28.19 10.85
C THR A 75 -16.21 -27.68 11.96
N ILE A 76 -15.18 -26.90 11.61
CA ILE A 76 -14.28 -26.23 12.56
C ILE A 76 -14.97 -25.02 13.21
N SER A 77 -14.61 -24.67 14.44
CA SER A 77 -15.23 -23.53 15.14
C SER A 77 -14.65 -22.17 14.74
N GLU A 78 -13.41 -22.14 14.27
CA GLU A 78 -12.65 -20.91 14.01
C GLU A 78 -11.66 -21.11 12.86
N ALA A 79 -11.44 -20.04 12.12
CA ALA A 79 -10.42 -19.96 11.09
C ALA A 79 -9.90 -18.52 10.95
N ARG A 80 -8.78 -18.39 10.28
CA ARG A 80 -8.19 -17.11 9.91
C ARG A 80 -8.12 -17.01 8.40
N VAL A 81 -8.76 -16.00 7.84
CA VAL A 81 -8.63 -15.65 6.43
C VAL A 81 -7.37 -14.81 6.28
N ILE A 82 -6.54 -15.15 5.30
CA ILE A 82 -5.30 -14.42 4.97
C ILE A 82 -5.39 -14.02 3.50
N CYS A 83 -5.34 -12.72 3.23
CA CYS A 83 -5.22 -12.15 1.90
C CYS A 83 -3.74 -11.97 1.61
N ALA A 84 -3.10 -12.97 1.01
CA ALA A 84 -1.66 -12.98 0.70
C ALA A 84 -1.32 -12.17 -0.56
N GLY A 85 -2.34 -11.72 -1.28
CA GLY A 85 -2.23 -10.89 -2.48
C GLY A 85 -3.63 -10.52 -2.99
N PRO A 86 -3.71 -9.76 -4.11
CA PRO A 86 -4.99 -9.36 -4.69
C PRO A 86 -5.84 -10.54 -5.18
N TYR A 87 -5.21 -11.70 -5.43
CA TYR A 87 -5.88 -12.90 -5.93
C TYR A 87 -5.58 -14.15 -5.11
N ASP A 88 -4.80 -14.02 -4.02
CA ASP A 88 -4.34 -15.13 -3.20
C ASP A 88 -5.03 -15.07 -1.84
N MET A 89 -6.08 -15.86 -1.69
CA MET A 89 -6.85 -15.94 -0.46
C MET A 89 -6.64 -17.31 0.17
N LEU A 90 -6.30 -17.32 1.45
CA LEU A 90 -6.01 -18.53 2.22
C LEU A 90 -6.94 -18.63 3.42
N LEU A 91 -7.31 -19.84 3.78
CA LEU A 91 -8.00 -20.18 5.02
C LEU A 91 -7.04 -20.97 5.92
N GLN A 92 -6.53 -20.32 6.95
CA GLN A 92 -5.70 -20.95 7.96
C GLN A 92 -6.58 -21.46 9.10
N THR A 93 -6.40 -22.73 9.44
CA THR A 93 -7.15 -23.44 10.47
C THR A 93 -6.17 -24.19 11.37
N ARG A 94 -6.65 -24.83 12.44
CA ARG A 94 -5.81 -25.74 13.24
C ARG A 94 -5.41 -27.00 12.46
N ALA A 95 -6.19 -27.41 11.47
CA ALA A 95 -5.95 -28.60 10.67
C ALA A 95 -4.97 -28.36 9.51
N GLY A 96 -4.73 -27.10 9.13
CA GLY A 96 -3.91 -26.75 7.99
C GLY A 96 -4.29 -25.42 7.35
N THR A 97 -3.60 -25.09 6.26
CA THR A 97 -3.87 -23.89 5.45
C THR A 97 -4.37 -24.30 4.08
N PHE A 98 -5.53 -23.78 3.68
CA PHE A 98 -6.21 -24.12 2.45
C PHE A 98 -6.26 -22.92 1.50
N GLY A 99 -6.11 -23.15 0.21
CA GLY A 99 -6.30 -22.15 -0.84
C GLY A 99 -7.78 -21.94 -1.13
N LEU A 100 -8.27 -20.73 -0.90
CA LEU A 100 -9.64 -20.29 -1.21
C LEU A 100 -9.81 -19.90 -2.68
N THR A 101 -8.74 -19.47 -3.34
CA THR A 101 -8.72 -19.11 -4.76
C THR A 101 -7.91 -20.09 -5.58
N SER A 102 -8.19 -20.18 -6.89
CA SER A 102 -7.40 -20.99 -7.81
C SER A 102 -5.93 -20.59 -7.87
N ASN A 103 -5.63 -19.29 -7.70
CA ASN A 103 -4.25 -18.80 -7.68
C ASN A 103 -3.49 -19.30 -6.44
N ALA A 104 -4.13 -19.29 -5.27
CA ALA A 104 -3.59 -19.89 -4.06
C ALA A 104 -3.36 -21.41 -4.22
N GLN A 105 -4.25 -22.11 -4.92
CA GLN A 105 -4.07 -23.53 -5.19
C GLN A 105 -2.92 -23.80 -6.16
N ALA A 106 -2.75 -22.95 -7.18
CA ALA A 106 -1.67 -23.05 -8.15
C ALA A 106 -0.27 -22.88 -7.53
N ILE A 107 -0.14 -22.11 -6.44
CA ILE A 107 1.11 -21.96 -5.68
C ILE A 107 1.33 -23.07 -4.64
N GLY A 108 0.47 -24.10 -4.61
CA GLY A 108 0.67 -25.33 -3.84
C GLY A 108 -0.12 -25.44 -2.54
N TYR A 109 -1.04 -24.51 -2.24
CA TYR A 109 -1.94 -24.68 -1.11
C TYR A 109 -3.04 -25.69 -1.41
N GLN A 110 -3.40 -26.50 -0.41
CA GLN A 110 -4.44 -27.52 -0.57
C GLN A 110 -5.79 -26.87 -0.90
N SER A 111 -6.53 -27.43 -1.86
CA SER A 111 -7.86 -26.94 -2.20
C SER A 111 -8.82 -27.06 -1.02
N LEU A 112 -9.52 -25.96 -0.69
CA LEU A 112 -10.59 -26.02 0.30
C LEU A 112 -11.73 -26.92 -0.18
N GLU A 113 -12.01 -26.96 -1.49
CA GLU A 113 -13.09 -27.76 -2.08
C GLU A 113 -12.92 -29.26 -1.85
N GLU A 114 -11.68 -29.73 -1.75
CA GLU A 114 -11.34 -31.14 -1.52
C GLU A 114 -11.18 -31.47 -0.03
N SER A 115 -11.30 -30.47 0.84
CA SER A 115 -11.14 -30.65 2.28
C SER A 115 -12.38 -31.29 2.91
N THR A 116 -12.17 -32.02 4.01
CA THR A 116 -13.25 -32.63 4.80
C THR A 116 -13.87 -31.67 5.83
N ILE A 117 -13.46 -30.40 5.83
CA ILE A 117 -13.92 -29.41 6.81
C ILE A 117 -15.25 -28.74 6.43
N TRP A 118 -15.83 -29.08 5.28
CA TRP A 118 -17.16 -28.60 4.90
C TRP A 118 -18.26 -29.24 5.75
N LYS A 119 -19.22 -28.42 6.18
CA LYS A 119 -20.45 -28.86 6.81
C LYS A 119 -21.48 -29.21 5.73
N TYR A 120 -22.16 -30.33 5.91
CA TYR A 120 -23.27 -30.75 5.04
C TYR A 120 -24.60 -30.30 5.63
N ASP A 121 -25.50 -29.86 4.77
CA ASP A 121 -26.87 -29.52 5.13
C ASP A 121 -27.61 -30.80 5.54
N PRO A 122 -28.14 -30.90 6.78
CA PRO A 122 -28.89 -32.06 7.21
C PRO A 122 -30.20 -32.28 6.42
N ASN A 123 -30.76 -31.23 5.80
CA ASN A 123 -32.04 -31.27 5.10
C ASN A 123 -31.91 -31.44 3.58
N GLY A 124 -30.72 -31.22 3.03
CA GLY A 124 -30.41 -31.36 1.61
C GLY A 124 -29.54 -32.58 1.36
N TRP A 125 -30.02 -33.54 0.57
CA TRP A 125 -29.24 -34.73 0.22
C TRP A 125 -27.91 -34.30 -0.43
N GLN A 126 -26.80 -34.44 0.32
CA GLN A 126 -25.42 -34.17 -0.10
C GLN A 126 -25.04 -32.70 -0.40
N ASN A 127 -25.90 -31.73 -0.10
CA ASN A 127 -25.56 -30.32 -0.32
C ASN A 127 -24.72 -29.78 0.85
N ARG A 128 -23.70 -28.98 0.56
CA ARG A 128 -22.95 -28.23 1.57
C ARG A 128 -23.81 -27.11 2.12
N VAL A 129 -23.57 -26.72 3.38
CA VAL A 129 -24.17 -25.52 3.95
C VAL A 129 -23.79 -24.31 3.08
N PRO A 130 -24.75 -23.46 2.68
CA PRO A 130 -24.47 -22.28 1.86
C PRO A 130 -23.40 -21.38 2.52
N ALA A 131 -22.41 -21.00 1.73
CA ALA A 131 -21.26 -20.21 2.20
C ALA A 131 -21.31 -18.74 1.71
N ASP A 132 -22.46 -18.26 1.24
CA ASP A 132 -22.58 -16.96 0.57
C ASP A 132 -22.14 -15.80 1.47
N LYS A 133 -22.54 -15.81 2.74
CA LYS A 133 -22.13 -14.79 3.73
C LYS A 133 -20.63 -14.84 4.02
N PHE A 134 -20.06 -16.05 4.07
CA PHE A 134 -18.62 -16.24 4.25
C PHE A 134 -17.85 -15.71 3.05
N TRP A 135 -18.26 -16.04 1.82
CA TRP A 135 -17.62 -15.54 0.60
C TRP A 135 -17.76 -14.02 0.44
N LEU A 136 -18.92 -13.45 0.78
CA LEU A 136 -19.12 -12.00 0.78
C LEU A 136 -18.18 -11.30 1.77
N TYR A 137 -18.02 -11.87 2.97
CA TYR A 137 -17.10 -11.35 3.98
C TYR A 137 -15.64 -11.38 3.49
N ILE A 138 -15.17 -12.51 2.97
CA ILE A 138 -13.80 -12.64 2.45
C ILE A 138 -13.54 -11.66 1.31
N ASN A 139 -14.47 -11.56 0.36
CA ASN A 139 -14.35 -10.63 -0.76
C ASN A 139 -14.35 -9.17 -0.32
N THR A 140 -14.90 -8.86 0.85
CA THR A 140 -14.84 -7.51 1.43
C THR A 140 -13.51 -7.28 2.15
N LEU A 141 -13.00 -8.29 2.85
CA LEU A 141 -11.73 -8.25 3.56
C LEU A 141 -10.53 -8.16 2.61
N CYS A 142 -10.53 -8.90 1.50
CA CYS A 142 -9.40 -8.99 0.58
C CYS A 142 -9.45 -7.98 -0.60
N LYS A 143 -10.21 -6.89 -0.48
CA LYS A 143 -10.33 -5.82 -1.48
C LYS A 143 -9.24 -4.74 -1.39
#